data_AF-K0W0R5-F1
#
_entry.id   AF-K0W0R5-F1
#
_cell.length_a   1.000
_cell.length_b   1.000
_cell.length_c   1.000
_cell.angle_alpha   90.00
_cell.angle_beta   90.00
_cell.angle_gamma   90.00
#
_symmetry.space_group_name_H-M   'P 1'
#
loop_
_entity.id
_entity.type
_entity.pdbx_description
1 polymer ?
#
loop_
_entity_poly.entity_id
_entity_poly.type
_entity_poly.pdbx_seq_one_letter_code
_entity_poly.pdbx_strand_id
1 'polypeptide(L)'
;MADRMAELALQQPGRLGAESARDADGFGITNSYWADEESLKAWKQVVSHLAAQRLGRERWYKQYKVRIARVERAYESTAEEGASHGE
;
A
#
# COMPACT_ATOMS: atom_id res chain seq x y z
N MET A 1 -12.78 0.84 -3.55
CA MET A 1 -11.99 -0.41 -3.28
C MET A 1 -10.93 -0.14 -2.25
N ALA A 2 -10.13 0.90 -2.52
CA ALA A 2 -8.91 1.23 -1.81
C ALA A 2 -9.13 1.36 -0.30
N ASP A 3 -10.15 2.12 0.13
CA ASP A 3 -10.38 2.37 1.56
C ASP A 3 -10.68 1.09 2.34
N ARG A 4 -11.63 0.28 1.86
CA ARG A 4 -11.94 -1.03 2.47
C ARG A 4 -10.78 -2.03 2.39
N MET A 5 -9.93 -1.93 1.37
CA MET A 5 -8.70 -2.73 1.31
C MET A 5 -7.65 -2.24 2.32
N ALA A 6 -7.52 -0.93 2.51
CA ALA A 6 -6.63 -0.34 3.50
C ALA A 6 -7.06 -0.70 4.92
N GLU A 7 -8.36 -0.66 5.21
CA GLU A 7 -8.94 -1.10 6.48
C GLU A 7 -8.68 -2.58 6.76
N LEU A 8 -8.90 -3.46 5.77
CA LEU A 8 -8.68 -4.90 5.95
C LEU A 8 -7.20 -5.24 6.09
N ALA A 9 -6.33 -4.54 5.37
CA ALA A 9 -4.89 -4.65 5.56
C ALA A 9 -4.50 -4.28 6.99
N LEU A 10 -5.14 -3.27 7.63
CA LEU A 10 -4.79 -2.83 9.00
C LEU A 10 -4.99 -3.94 10.02
N GLN A 11 -5.87 -4.89 9.72
CA GLN A 11 -6.23 -5.99 10.62
C GLN A 11 -5.38 -7.25 10.38
N GLN A 12 -4.53 -7.26 9.36
CA GLN A 12 -3.74 -8.45 9.05
C GLN A 12 -2.51 -8.55 9.98
N PRO A 13 -2.23 -9.76 10.52
CA PRO A 13 -0.97 -10.03 11.19
C PRO A 13 0.23 -9.70 10.29
N GLY A 14 1.31 -9.21 10.91
CA GLY A 14 2.55 -8.90 10.19
C GLY A 14 2.49 -7.65 9.32
N ARG A 15 1.40 -6.88 9.29
CA ARG A 15 1.42 -5.56 8.63
C ARG A 15 2.26 -4.57 9.43
N LEU A 16 3.16 -3.88 8.74
CA LEU A 16 4.02 -2.85 9.29
C LEU A 16 3.52 -1.43 9.01
N GLY A 17 2.85 -1.23 7.86
CA GLY A 17 2.37 0.09 7.46
C GLY A 17 1.88 0.12 6.03
N ALA A 18 1.44 1.28 5.56
CA ALA A 18 1.24 1.53 4.14
C ALA A 18 1.40 3.03 3.82
N GLU A 19 1.82 3.29 2.60
CA GLU A 19 1.90 4.61 2.00
C GLU A 19 1.05 4.62 0.74
N SER A 20 0.35 5.73 0.49
CA SER A 20 -0.46 5.89 -0.71
C SER A 20 -0.28 7.28 -1.27
N ALA A 21 -0.16 7.36 -2.59
CA ALA A 21 -0.12 8.62 -3.33
C ALA A 21 -1.02 8.49 -4.56
N ARG A 22 -1.67 9.60 -4.91
CA ARG A 22 -2.53 9.69 -6.09
C ARG A 22 -2.40 11.07 -6.70
N ASP A 23 -2.28 11.12 -8.01
CA ASP A 23 -2.29 12.39 -8.75
C ASP A 23 -3.69 12.72 -9.30
N ALA A 24 -3.81 13.92 -9.86
CA ALA A 24 -5.06 14.40 -10.46
C ALA A 24 -5.44 13.65 -11.74
N ASP A 25 -4.46 13.06 -12.43
CA ASP A 25 -4.65 12.29 -13.67
C ASP A 25 -5.15 10.86 -13.43
N GLY A 26 -5.29 10.47 -12.15
CA GLY A 26 -5.87 9.21 -11.71
C GLY A 26 -4.87 8.07 -11.59
N PHE A 27 -3.56 8.33 -11.74
CA PHE A 27 -2.55 7.37 -11.36
C PHE A 27 -2.42 7.33 -9.85
N GLY A 28 -2.39 6.10 -9.31
CA GLY A 28 -2.27 5.87 -7.89
C GLY A 28 -1.33 4.71 -7.60
N ILE A 29 -0.48 4.90 -6.60
CA ILE A 29 0.37 3.86 -6.04
C ILE A 29 0.01 3.65 -4.57
N THR A 30 0.10 2.40 -4.13
CA THR A 30 -0.01 2.06 -2.71
C THR A 30 1.05 1.02 -2.38
N ASN A 31 1.95 1.38 -1.48
CA ASN A 31 2.96 0.48 -0.93
C ASN A 31 2.43 -0.03 0.41
N SER A 32 2.40 -1.35 0.60
CA SER A 32 2.03 -1.97 1.87
C SER A 32 3.22 -2.76 2.37
N TYR A 33 3.63 -2.49 3.61
CA TYR A 33 4.82 -3.09 4.22
C TYR A 33 4.40 -4.23 5.15
N TRP A 34 5.17 -5.33 5.08
CA TRP A 34 4.87 -6.59 5.77
C TRP A 34 6.15 -7.15 6.40
N ALA A 35 6.01 -7.80 7.54
CA ALA A 35 7.11 -8.38 8.30
C ALA A 35 7.77 -9.55 7.57
N ASP A 36 6.98 -10.35 6.86
CA ASP A 36 7.43 -11.56 6.17
C ASP A 36 6.56 -11.90 4.94
N GLU A 37 7.05 -12.83 4.14
CA GLU A 37 6.39 -13.27 2.91
C GLU A 37 5.11 -14.07 3.18
N GLU A 38 5.02 -14.75 4.33
CA GLU A 38 3.84 -15.55 4.70
C GLU A 38 2.64 -14.64 4.96
N SER A 39 2.82 -13.61 5.77
CA SER A 39 1.84 -12.55 6.06
C SER A 39 1.41 -11.85 4.76
N LEU A 40 2.36 -11.56 3.88
CA LEU A 40 2.08 -10.98 2.56
C LEU A 40 1.26 -11.91 1.67
N LYS A 41 1.54 -13.22 1.67
CA LYS A 41 0.76 -14.23 0.92
C LYS A 41 -0.66 -14.34 1.47
N ALA A 42 -0.83 -14.36 2.78
CA ALA A 42 -2.14 -14.36 3.42
C ALA A 42 -2.95 -13.12 3.01
N TRP A 43 -2.34 -11.94 3.06
CA TRP A 43 -2.99 -10.72 2.58
C TRP A 43 -3.36 -10.79 1.10
N LYS A 44 -2.44 -11.26 0.23
CA LYS A 44 -2.71 -11.41 -1.20
C LYS A 44 -3.95 -12.29 -1.46
N GLN A 45 -4.16 -13.36 -0.67
CA GLN A 45 -5.36 -14.19 -0.77
C GLN A 45 -6.63 -13.43 -0.41
N VAL A 46 -6.61 -12.63 0.67
CA VAL A 46 -7.73 -11.75 1.04
C VAL A 46 -8.05 -10.77 -0.09
N VAL A 47 -7.02 -10.14 -0.67
CA VAL A 47 -7.20 -9.23 -1.82
C VAL A 47 -7.79 -9.98 -3.02
N SER A 48 -7.25 -11.14 -3.38
CA SER A 48 -7.77 -11.95 -4.48
C SER A 48 -9.23 -12.35 -4.25
N HIS A 49 -9.60 -12.69 -3.03
CA HIS A 49 -10.98 -13.03 -2.68
C HIS A 49 -11.91 -11.82 -2.80
N LEU A 50 -11.54 -10.67 -2.23
CA LEU A 50 -12.30 -9.42 -2.36
C LEU A 50 -12.39 -8.96 -3.81
N ALA A 51 -11.30 -9.12 -4.57
CA ALA A 51 -11.25 -8.81 -5.98
C ALA A 51 -12.22 -9.72 -6.72
N ALA A 52 -12.19 -11.04 -6.54
CA ALA A 52 -13.13 -11.97 -7.18
C ALA A 52 -14.60 -11.64 -6.85
N GLN A 53 -14.91 -11.34 -5.58
CA GLN A 53 -16.27 -10.94 -5.16
C GLN A 53 -16.74 -9.66 -5.86
N ARG A 54 -15.86 -8.68 -6.07
CA ARG A 54 -16.21 -7.40 -6.71
C ARG A 54 -16.13 -7.43 -8.23
N LEU A 55 -15.17 -8.19 -8.79
CA LEU A 55 -14.98 -8.42 -10.22
C LEU A 55 -16.16 -9.20 -10.82
N GLY A 56 -16.85 -9.99 -10.00
CA GLY A 56 -18.14 -10.58 -10.33
C GLY A 56 -19.24 -9.54 -10.68
N ARG A 57 -19.03 -8.24 -10.43
CA ARG A 57 -19.94 -7.17 -10.87
C ARG A 57 -19.32 -6.16 -11.85
N GLU A 58 -18.07 -5.72 -11.71
CA GLU A 58 -17.53 -4.64 -12.57
C GLU A 58 -16.00 -4.72 -12.73
N ARG A 59 -15.51 -4.61 -13.98
CA ARG A 59 -14.11 -4.69 -14.45
C ARG A 59 -13.19 -3.59 -13.87
N TRP A 60 -12.82 -3.69 -12.59
CA TRP A 60 -12.56 -2.48 -11.81
C TRP A 60 -11.22 -1.75 -11.93
N TYR A 61 -10.27 -2.22 -12.73
CA TYR A 61 -9.15 -1.38 -13.15
C TYR A 61 -8.85 -1.73 -14.60
N LYS A 62 -8.86 -0.76 -15.53
CA LYS A 62 -8.50 -1.02 -16.93
C LYS A 62 -7.21 -1.85 -17.00
N GLN A 63 -6.23 -1.54 -16.14
CA GLN A 63 -5.03 -2.33 -15.85
C GLN A 63 -4.54 -2.01 -14.42
N TYR A 64 -3.99 -2.98 -13.69
CA TYR A 64 -3.25 -2.76 -12.44
C TYR A 64 -2.05 -3.70 -12.39
N LYS A 65 -1.03 -3.36 -11.59
CA LYS A 65 0.19 -4.17 -11.46
C LYS A 65 0.61 -4.26 -10.00
N VAL A 66 0.77 -5.49 -9.51
CA VAL A 66 1.29 -5.77 -8.17
C VAL A 66 2.73 -6.22 -8.31
N ARG A 67 3.60 -5.68 -7.45
CA ARG A 67 5.00 -6.07 -7.34
C ARG A 67 5.29 -6.41 -5.89
N ILE A 68 6.02 -7.49 -5.67
CA ILE A 68 6.53 -7.87 -4.35
C ILE A 68 8.02 -7.59 -4.36
N ALA A 69 8.50 -6.85 -3.36
CA ALA A 69 9.90 -6.49 -3.23
C ALA A 69 10.29 -6.60 -1.75
N ARG A 70 11.57 -6.91 -1.51
CA ARG A 70 12.17 -6.86 -0.17
C ARG A 70 12.83 -5.50 0.02
N VAL A 71 12.50 -4.83 1.10
CA VAL A 71 13.20 -3.60 1.49
C VAL A 71 14.49 -4.03 2.17
N GLU A 72 15.62 -3.77 1.51
CA GLU A 72 16.95 -4.09 2.08
C GLU A 72 17.39 -3.01 3.08
N ARG A 73 17.03 -1.76 2.81
CA ARG A 73 17.37 -0.57 3.62
C ARG A 73 16.28 0.49 3.44
N ALA A 74 15.97 1.21 4.51
CA ALA A 74 15.11 2.39 4.50
C ALA A 74 15.77 3.47 5.37
N TYR A 75 15.71 4.71 4.90
CA TYR A 75 16.24 5.88 5.61
C TYR A 75 15.15 6.92 5.69
N GLU A 76 15.04 7.57 6.84
CA GLU A 76 14.13 8.68 7.06
C GLU A 76 14.93 9.85 7.59
N SER A 77 14.71 11.04 7.02
CA SER A 77 15.28 12.29 7.52
C SER A 77 14.12 13.23 7.76
N THR A 78 13.96 13.64 9.00
CA THR A 78 13.05 14.71 9.38
C THR A 78 13.88 15.98 9.37
N ALA A 79 13.58 16.91 8.47
CA ALA A 79 14.13 18.26 8.59
C ALA A 79 13.44 18.92 9.79
N GLU A 80 14.19 19.33 10.80
CA GLU A 80 13.65 20.21 11.83
C GLU A 80 13.32 21.56 11.18
N GLU A 81 12.03 21.89 11.10
CA GLU A 81 11.58 23.23 10.72
C GLU A 81 12.01 24.22 11.82
N GLY A 82 13.19 24.82 11.67
CA GLY A 82 13.70 25.75 12.66
C GLY A 82 15.05 26.44 12.41
N ALA A 83 15.81 26.08 11.38
CA ALA A 83 17.05 26.80 11.06
C ALA A 83 16.75 28.05 10.21
N SER A 84 16.22 29.09 10.86
CA SER A 84 16.29 30.46 10.37
C SER A 84 17.76 30.79 10.07
N HIS A 85 18.14 30.75 8.80
CA HIS A 85 19.37 31.38 8.33
C HIS A 85 19.06 32.86 8.17
N GLY A 86 19.27 33.61 9.24
CA GLY A 86 19.47 35.05 9.15
C GLY A 86 20.94 35.32 8.84
N GLU A 87 21.18 36.01 7.72
CA GLU A 87 22.21 37.04 7.54
C GLU A 87 21.71 38.02 6.46
#